data_AF-T0R787-F1
#
_entry.id   AF-T0R787-F1
#
_cell.length_a   1.000
_cell.length_b   1.000
_cell.length_c   1.000
_cell.angle_alpha   90.00
_cell.angle_beta   90.00
_cell.angle_gamma   90.00
#
_symmetry.space_group_name_H-M   'P 1'
#
loop_
_entity.id
_entity.type
_entity.pdbx_description
1 polymer ?
#
loop_
_entity_poly.entity_id
_entity_poly.type
_entity_poly.pdbx_seq_one_letter_code
_entity_poly.pdbx_strand_id
1 'polypeptide(L)'
;MKSTSSCIATLLLAASATHGLRLSAQEKVDVAAKLAAWKASHAGKQAEANGFLPPKTEHGNLEDGEIDDELERFATTQKIVDDLNTQHSGAVFSTDNQFALMTEDEFAAFVKGAFKHETPKRQLRADNIQLSLTQAQREATDVDWTTNKCMSPVSTEQIGK
;
A
#
# COMPACT_ATOMS: atom_id res chain seq x y z
N MET A 1 33.95 -41.52 -5.46
CA MET A 1 33.59 -40.15 -5.87
C MET A 1 32.84 -39.52 -4.70
N LYS A 2 33.40 -38.48 -4.09
CA LYS A 2 32.82 -37.78 -2.93
C LYS A 2 32.01 -36.59 -3.47
N SER A 3 30.70 -36.57 -3.27
CA SER A 3 29.86 -35.41 -3.60
C SER A 3 29.55 -34.68 -2.31
N THR A 4 30.19 -33.53 -2.15
CA THR A 4 30.02 -32.59 -1.04
C THR A 4 28.73 -31.82 -1.22
N SER A 5 27.83 -31.92 -0.23
CA SER A 5 26.55 -31.21 -0.17
C SER A 5 26.79 -29.74 0.19
N SER A 6 26.26 -28.84 -0.65
CA SER A 6 26.48 -27.39 -0.60
C SER A 6 25.71 -26.71 0.54
N CYS A 7 26.38 -25.78 1.23
CA CYS A 7 25.91 -25.07 2.41
C CYS A 7 24.68 -24.19 2.13
N ILE A 8 23.77 -24.20 3.09
CA ILE A 8 22.55 -23.39 3.18
C ILE A 8 22.94 -21.90 3.25
N ALA A 9 22.50 -21.13 2.25
CA ALA A 9 22.68 -19.68 2.21
C ALA A 9 21.83 -19.03 3.32
N THR A 10 22.52 -18.32 4.21
CA THR A 10 21.96 -17.56 5.32
C THR A 10 21.21 -16.34 4.78
N LEU A 11 19.90 -16.29 4.95
CA LEU A 11 19.08 -15.09 4.72
C LEU A 11 19.41 -14.08 5.82
N LEU A 12 20.10 -13.00 5.46
CA LEU A 12 20.29 -11.82 6.30
C LEU A 12 18.95 -11.11 6.46
N LEU A 13 18.39 -11.15 7.67
CA LEU A 13 17.30 -10.28 8.08
C LEU A 13 17.87 -8.86 8.21
N ALA A 14 17.53 -7.98 7.27
CA ALA A 14 17.88 -6.57 7.37
C ALA A 14 17.17 -5.99 8.60
N ALA A 15 17.92 -5.66 9.64
CA ALA A 15 17.42 -4.87 10.74
C ALA A 15 17.17 -3.45 10.22
N SER A 16 15.90 -3.11 10.00
CA SER A 16 15.46 -1.75 9.71
C SER A 16 15.75 -0.91 10.95
N ALA A 17 16.92 -0.28 10.99
CA ALA A 17 17.21 0.73 11.97
C ALA A 17 16.26 1.91 11.69
N THR A 18 15.28 2.11 12.57
CA THR A 18 14.40 3.28 12.61
C THR A 18 15.23 4.51 12.96
N HIS A 19 16.00 4.98 11.99
CA HIS A 19 16.54 6.32 12.02
C HIS A 19 15.36 7.24 11.76
N GLY A 20 14.79 7.81 12.83
CA GLY A 20 13.76 8.83 12.71
C GLY A 20 14.23 9.89 11.72
N LEU A 21 13.35 10.24 10.77
CA LEU A 21 13.71 11.08 9.63
C LEU A 21 14.04 12.49 10.15
N ARG A 22 15.32 12.86 10.16
CA ARG A 22 15.75 14.20 10.58
C ARG A 22 15.52 15.21 9.47
N LEU A 23 14.40 15.92 9.54
CA LEU A 23 14.07 17.05 8.66
C LEU A 23 14.70 18.35 9.15
N SER A 24 15.28 19.12 8.25
CA SER A 24 15.66 20.52 8.49
C SER A 24 14.44 21.42 8.70
N ALA A 25 14.62 22.62 9.24
CA ALA A 25 13.52 23.56 9.49
C ALA A 25 12.74 23.91 8.20
N GLN A 26 13.43 24.07 7.07
CA GLN A 26 12.78 24.35 5.79
C GLN A 26 12.00 23.14 5.28
N GLU A 27 12.58 21.94 5.33
CA GLU A 27 11.90 20.73 4.91
C GLU A 27 10.64 20.46 5.76
N LYS A 28 10.67 20.76 7.06
CA LYS A 28 9.47 20.66 7.92
C LYS A 28 8.34 21.55 7.42
N VAL A 29 8.63 22.81 7.06
CA VAL A 29 7.63 23.75 6.54
C VAL A 29 7.06 23.25 5.22
N ASP A 30 7.92 22.78 4.32
CA ASP A 30 7.51 22.32 2.99
C ASP A 30 6.67 21.04 3.09
N VAL A 31 7.09 20.08 3.92
CA VAL A 31 6.34 18.84 4.17
C VAL A 31 5.01 19.16 4.86
N ALA A 32 4.96 20.12 5.79
CA ALA A 32 3.72 20.51 6.46
C ALA A 32 2.71 21.12 5.48
N ALA A 33 3.17 21.96 4.56
CA ALA A 33 2.33 22.52 3.51
C ALA A 33 1.78 21.42 2.58
N LYS A 34 2.61 20.46 2.16
CA LYS A 34 2.18 19.33 1.34
C LYS A 34 1.23 18.40 2.09
N LEU A 35 1.47 18.14 3.37
CA LEU A 35 0.59 17.34 4.22
C LEU A 35 -0.77 18.01 4.37
N ALA A 36 -0.81 19.32 4.62
CA ALA A 36 -2.07 20.08 4.68
C ALA A 36 -2.84 20.02 3.35
N ALA A 37 -2.13 20.15 2.22
CA ALA A 37 -2.72 20.01 0.90
C ALA A 37 -3.27 18.60 0.64
N TRP A 38 -2.53 17.55 1.03
CA TRP A 38 -2.99 16.16 0.94
C TRP A 38 -4.21 15.90 1.81
N LYS A 39 -4.24 16.39 3.05
CA LYS A 39 -5.41 16.29 3.94
C LYS A 39 -6.67 16.93 3.33
N ALA A 40 -6.49 18.05 2.61
CA ALA A 40 -7.59 18.72 1.91
C ALA A 40 -8.03 18.02 0.62
N SER A 41 -7.20 17.12 0.06
CA SER A 41 -7.47 16.39 -1.18
C SER A 41 -8.56 15.33 -0.99
N HIS A 42 -8.99 14.72 -2.10
CA HIS A 42 -9.92 13.60 -2.04
C HIS A 42 -9.32 12.40 -1.27
N ALA A 43 -8.03 12.13 -1.48
CA ALA A 43 -7.31 11.05 -0.81
C ALA A 43 -7.24 11.26 0.70
N GLY A 44 -6.93 12.47 1.16
CA GLY A 44 -6.92 12.79 2.59
C GLY A 44 -8.29 12.64 3.25
N LYS A 45 -9.35 13.08 2.57
CA LYS A 45 -10.74 12.90 3.05
C LYS A 45 -11.16 11.43 3.10
N GLN A 46 -10.72 10.62 2.14
CA GLN A 46 -10.96 9.17 2.17
C GLN A 46 -10.19 8.51 3.31
N ALA A 47 -8.93 8.90 3.55
CA ALA A 47 -8.14 8.41 4.67
C ALA A 47 -8.82 8.70 6.02
N GLU A 48 -9.37 9.92 6.18
CA GLU A 48 -10.14 10.30 7.36
C GLU A 48 -11.42 9.45 7.52
N ALA A 49 -12.21 9.34 6.46
CA ALA A 49 -13.46 8.58 6.47
C ALA A 49 -13.24 7.09 6.82
N ASN A 50 -12.10 6.53 6.39
CA ASN A 50 -11.76 5.13 6.59
C ASN A 50 -10.95 4.88 7.88
N GLY A 51 -10.60 5.95 8.61
CA GLY A 51 -9.83 5.86 9.85
C GLY A 51 -8.37 5.43 9.64
N PHE A 52 -7.77 5.80 8.50
CA PHE A 52 -6.36 5.56 8.16
C PHE A 52 -5.42 6.69 8.59
N LEU A 53 -5.95 7.71 9.25
CA LEU A 53 -5.12 8.71 9.92
C LEU A 53 -4.55 8.09 11.21
N PRO A 54 -3.28 8.40 11.54
CA PRO A 54 -2.69 7.92 12.79
C PRO A 54 -3.51 8.43 13.98
N PRO A 55 -3.56 7.66 15.09
CA PRO A 55 -4.29 8.08 16.27
C PRO A 55 -3.73 9.42 16.76
N LYS A 56 -4.61 10.40 16.95
CA LYS A 56 -4.24 11.64 17.64
C LYS A 56 -3.83 11.24 19.05
N THR A 57 -2.54 11.31 19.36
CA THR A 57 -2.08 11.07 20.73
C THR A 57 -2.79 12.07 21.64
N GLU A 58 -3.28 11.59 22.79
CA GLU A 58 -4.02 12.39 23.77
C GLU A 58 -3.17 13.56 24.33
N HIS A 59 -1.88 13.54 24.01
CA HIS A 59 -0.95 14.65 24.06
C HIS A 59 -1.16 15.65 22.91
N GLY A 60 -2.39 16.11 22.68
CA GLY A 60 -2.70 17.21 21.75
C GLY A 60 -2.06 18.57 22.13
N ASN A 61 -1.14 18.58 23.09
CA ASN A 61 -0.22 19.64 23.45
C ASN A 61 1.15 18.98 23.72
N LEU A 62 1.91 18.72 22.67
CA LEU A 62 3.34 18.43 22.84
C LEU A 62 4.07 19.76 22.87
N GLU A 63 4.74 19.99 23.99
CA GLU A 63 5.69 21.09 24.16
C GLU A 63 6.68 21.08 22.98
N ASP A 64 7.04 22.30 22.56
CA ASP A 64 8.00 22.67 21.51
C ASP A 64 9.12 21.64 21.28
N GLY A 65 8.94 20.68 20.38
CA GLY A 65 10.02 19.78 19.96
C GLY A 65 9.67 18.37 19.50
N GLU A 66 8.51 17.80 19.85
CA GLU A 66 8.12 16.47 19.36
C GLU A 66 7.58 16.62 17.94
N ILE A 67 8.25 16.00 16.97
CA ILE A 67 7.85 16.06 15.56
C ILE A 67 6.47 15.41 15.45
N ASP A 68 5.53 16.14 14.85
CA ASP A 68 4.22 15.64 14.49
C ASP A 68 4.37 14.30 13.74
N ASP A 69 3.92 13.20 14.36
CA ASP A 69 4.02 11.83 13.83
C ASP A 69 3.49 11.76 12.38
N GLU A 70 2.45 12.54 12.08
CA GLU A 70 1.91 12.67 10.71
C GLU A 70 2.93 13.27 9.74
N LEU A 71 3.70 14.26 10.17
CA LEU A 71 4.74 14.92 9.37
C LEU A 71 5.89 13.97 9.07
N GLU A 72 6.34 13.21 10.08
CA GLU A 72 7.40 12.21 9.91
C GLU A 72 6.96 11.07 8.98
N ARG A 73 5.74 10.54 9.18
CA ARG A 73 5.16 9.52 8.30
C ARG A 73 5.03 10.02 6.87
N PHE A 74 4.48 11.21 6.66
CA PHE A 74 4.31 11.77 5.33
C PHE A 74 5.63 12.07 4.62
N ALA A 75 6.65 12.54 5.35
CA ALA A 75 7.98 12.76 4.79
C ALA A 75 8.66 11.44 4.41
N THR A 76 8.50 10.41 5.24
CA THR A 76 9.01 9.06 4.97
C THR A 76 8.36 8.49 3.71
N THR A 77 7.03 8.60 3.57
CA THR A 77 6.30 8.16 2.37
C THR A 77 6.75 8.91 1.12
N GLN A 78 6.95 10.23 1.19
CA GLN A 78 7.48 11.00 0.04
C GLN A 78 8.86 10.48 -0.40
N LYS A 79 9.76 10.25 0.56
CA LYS A 79 11.10 9.72 0.24
C LYS A 79 11.03 8.35 -0.44
N ILE A 80 10.18 7.46 0.07
CA ILE A 80 9.97 6.14 -0.55
C ILE A 80 9.42 6.28 -1.98
N VAL A 81 8.46 7.19 -2.20
CA VAL A 81 7.91 7.46 -3.54
C VAL A 81 8.99 7.97 -4.49
N ASP A 82 9.83 8.91 -4.06
CA ASP A 82 10.92 9.46 -4.87
C ASP A 82 11.96 8.38 -5.23
N ASP A 83 12.33 7.53 -4.26
CA ASP A 83 13.24 6.41 -4.47
C ASP A 83 12.66 5.37 -5.45
N LEU A 84 11.35 5.07 -5.35
CA LEU A 84 10.67 4.12 -6.24
C LEU A 84 10.53 4.67 -7.67
N ASN A 85 10.18 5.94 -7.83
CA ASN A 85 10.10 6.59 -9.14
C ASN A 85 11.47 6.64 -9.83
N THR A 86 12.56 6.76 -9.06
CA THR A 86 13.92 6.71 -9.60
C THR A 86 14.30 5.30 -10.08
N GLN A 87 13.86 4.26 -9.35
CA GLN A 87 14.20 2.86 -9.66
C GLN A 87 13.31 2.24 -10.74
N HIS A 88 12.09 2.73 -10.90
CA HIS A 88 11.07 2.11 -11.74
C HIS A 88 10.50 3.10 -12.76
N SER A 89 11.14 3.21 -13.92
CA SER A 89 10.69 4.08 -15.01
C SER A 89 9.38 3.65 -15.69
N GLY A 90 8.91 2.42 -15.44
CA GLY A 90 7.67 1.88 -15.98
C GLY A 90 6.44 2.08 -15.07
N ALA A 91 6.60 2.69 -13.91
CA ALA A 91 5.52 2.93 -12.94
C ALA A 91 5.63 4.34 -12.37
N VAL A 92 4.49 4.91 -12.00
CA VAL A 92 4.43 6.22 -11.33
C VAL A 92 3.86 6.00 -9.93
N PHE A 93 4.69 6.27 -8.93
CA PHE A 93 4.33 6.25 -7.53
C PHE A 93 3.95 7.67 -7.09
N SER A 94 2.93 7.80 -6.25
CA SER A 94 2.47 9.09 -5.74
C SER A 94 1.93 8.96 -4.32
N THR A 95 1.95 10.07 -3.59
CA THR A 95 1.34 10.18 -2.26
C THR A 95 -0.16 10.54 -2.33
N ASP A 96 -0.74 10.71 -3.53
CA ASP A 96 -2.16 11.03 -3.71
C ASP A 96 -3.04 9.77 -3.60
N ASN A 97 -2.92 9.11 -2.45
CA ASN A 97 -3.70 7.93 -2.08
C ASN A 97 -4.04 7.98 -0.59
N GLN A 98 -5.07 7.23 -0.20
CA GLN A 98 -5.61 7.23 1.17
C GLN A 98 -4.67 6.60 2.23
N PHE A 99 -3.57 5.96 1.81
CA PHE A 99 -2.66 5.23 2.69
C PHE A 99 -1.36 6.00 2.97
N ALA A 100 -1.23 7.25 2.51
CA ALA A 100 0.02 8.01 2.54
C ALA A 100 0.61 8.24 3.96
N LEU A 101 -0.20 8.10 5.01
CA LEU A 101 0.21 8.22 6.41
C LEU A 101 0.33 6.88 7.15
N MET A 102 0.00 5.76 6.51
CA MET A 102 0.11 4.45 7.13
C MET A 102 1.57 3.99 7.11
N THR A 103 2.01 3.36 8.20
CA THR A 103 3.28 2.63 8.19
C THR A 103 3.16 1.35 7.36
N GLU A 104 4.30 0.77 6.98
CA GLU A 104 4.33 -0.51 6.28
C GLU A 104 3.62 -1.62 7.07
N ASP A 105 3.78 -1.65 8.40
CA ASP A 105 3.13 -2.63 9.28
C ASP A 105 1.61 -2.45 9.32
N GLU A 106 1.14 -1.20 9.43
CA GLU A 106 -0.29 -0.87 9.42
C GLU A 106 -0.92 -1.25 8.06
N PHE A 107 -0.23 -0.94 6.96
CA PHE A 107 -0.69 -1.29 5.62
C PHE A 107 -0.69 -2.80 5.39
N ALA A 108 0.36 -3.51 5.83
CA ALA A 108 0.43 -4.96 5.76
C ALA A 108 -0.69 -5.63 6.57
N ALA A 109 -1.06 -5.08 7.73
CA ALA A 109 -2.19 -5.55 8.52
C ALA A 109 -3.53 -5.35 7.79
N PHE A 110 -3.72 -4.19 7.14
CA PHE A 110 -4.89 -3.90 6.32
C PHE A 110 -5.04 -4.92 5.17
N VAL A 111 -3.97 -5.13 4.40
CA VAL A 111 -3.96 -6.07 3.26
C VAL A 111 -4.18 -7.52 3.73
N LYS A 112 -3.53 -7.96 4.81
CA LYS A 112 -3.74 -9.30 5.37
C LYS A 112 -5.17 -9.52 5.86
N GLY A 113 -5.85 -8.47 6.33
CA GLY A 113 -7.27 -8.51 6.70
C GLY A 113 -8.18 -8.93 5.54
N ALA A 114 -7.89 -8.47 4.32
CA ALA A 114 -8.68 -8.75 3.12
C ALA A 114 -8.72 -10.25 2.74
N PHE A 115 -7.67 -11.00 3.08
CA PHE A 115 -7.54 -12.41 2.70
C PHE A 115 -8.07 -13.40 3.74
N LYS A 116 -8.68 -12.94 4.84
CA LYS A 116 -9.14 -13.81 5.95
C LYS A 116 -10.42 -14.61 5.65
N HIS A 117 -10.87 -14.69 4.40
CA HIS A 117 -11.98 -15.56 4.04
C HIS A 117 -11.52 -17.02 4.06
N GLU A 118 -11.97 -17.78 5.07
CA GLU A 118 -11.98 -19.23 4.95
C GLU A 118 -12.72 -19.59 3.66
N THR A 119 -12.10 -20.43 2.84
CA THR A 119 -12.74 -20.90 1.61
C THR A 119 -14.05 -21.57 2.00
N PRO A 120 -15.22 -21.02 1.64
CA PRO A 120 -16.43 -21.78 1.81
C PRO A 120 -16.26 -23.03 0.96
N LYS A 121 -16.39 -24.21 1.59
CA LYS A 121 -16.32 -25.54 0.97
C LYS A 121 -17.47 -25.79 -0.02
N ARG A 122 -17.99 -24.74 -0.66
CA ARG A 122 -19.07 -24.78 -1.63
C ARG A 122 -18.45 -25.00 -3.00
N GLN A 123 -18.33 -26.26 -3.37
CA GLN A 123 -17.96 -26.65 -4.72
C GLN A 123 -19.06 -26.22 -5.70
N LEU A 124 -18.66 -25.67 -6.84
CA LEU A 124 -19.56 -25.36 -7.95
C LEU A 124 -20.19 -26.67 -8.44
N ARG A 125 -21.51 -26.82 -8.31
CA ARG A 125 -22.26 -27.88 -8.98
C ARG A 125 -22.53 -27.43 -10.40
N ALA A 126 -21.56 -27.58 -11.28
CA ALA A 126 -21.72 -27.30 -12.69
C ALA A 126 -21.40 -28.57 -13.48
N ASP A 127 -22.39 -29.10 -14.19
CA ASP A 127 -22.28 -30.32 -15.00
C ASP A 127 -21.46 -30.10 -16.29
N ASN A 128 -21.05 -28.86 -16.57
CA ASN A 128 -20.27 -28.49 -17.75
C ASN A 128 -19.23 -27.40 -17.41
N ILE A 129 -18.16 -27.80 -16.70
CA ILE A 129 -17.03 -26.88 -16.44
C ILE A 129 -16.08 -26.96 -17.64
N GLN A 130 -16.24 -26.06 -18.59
CA GLN A 130 -15.33 -25.93 -19.71
C GLN A 130 -14.09 -25.14 -19.27
N LEU A 131 -13.08 -25.85 -18.73
CA LEU A 131 -11.81 -25.28 -18.27
C LEU A 131 -10.81 -25.03 -19.42
N SER A 132 -11.13 -25.49 -20.62
CA SER A 132 -10.29 -25.31 -21.80
C SER A 132 -10.72 -24.07 -22.58
N LEU A 133 -9.75 -23.19 -22.83
CA LEU A 133 -9.94 -22.03 -23.70
C LEU A 133 -10.17 -22.49 -25.15
N THR A 134 -10.93 -21.72 -25.91
CA THR A 134 -11.02 -21.84 -27.37
C THR A 134 -9.75 -21.29 -28.03
N GLN A 135 -9.54 -21.61 -29.31
CA GLN A 135 -8.38 -21.12 -30.05
C GLN A 135 -8.37 -19.58 -30.14
N ALA A 136 -9.51 -18.97 -30.45
CA ALA A 136 -9.66 -17.51 -30.48
C ALA A 136 -9.37 -16.84 -29.12
N GLN A 137 -9.70 -17.50 -28.00
CA GLN A 137 -9.38 -17.00 -26.66
C GLN A 137 -7.89 -17.09 -26.31
N ARG A 138 -7.18 -18.10 -26.84
CA ARG A 138 -5.71 -18.22 -26.66
C ARG A 138 -4.93 -17.24 -27.52
N GLU A 139 -5.48 -16.88 -28.69
CA GLU A 139 -4.86 -15.96 -29.64
C GLU A 139 -5.16 -14.49 -29.31
N ALA A 140 -6.07 -14.22 -28.37
CA ALA A 140 -6.31 -12.87 -27.88
C ALA A 140 -5.06 -12.36 -27.13
N THR A 141 -4.42 -11.33 -27.68
CA THR A 141 -3.17 -10.76 -27.15
C THR A 141 -3.40 -9.71 -26.06
N ASP A 142 -4.58 -9.10 -26.02
CA ASP A 142 -4.93 -8.05 -25.07
C ASP A 142 -6.44 -8.15 -24.78
N VAL A 143 -6.79 -8.43 -23.53
CA VAL A 143 -8.18 -8.62 -23.10
C VAL A 143 -8.46 -7.68 -21.94
N ASP A 144 -9.04 -6.53 -22.26
CA ASP A 144 -9.51 -5.56 -21.27
C ASP A 144 -11.03 -5.66 -21.09
N TRP A 145 -11.46 -6.24 -19.96
CA TRP A 145 -12.87 -6.38 -19.62
C TRP A 145 -13.54 -5.06 -19.24
N THR A 146 -12.79 -3.99 -19.02
CA THR A 146 -13.33 -2.65 -18.75
C THR A 146 -13.90 -1.99 -20.01
N THR A 147 -13.45 -2.40 -21.20
CA THR A 147 -14.00 -1.94 -22.48
C THR A 147 -15.39 -2.50 -22.77
N ASN A 148 -15.77 -3.59 -22.07
CA ASN A 148 -17.05 -4.26 -22.20
C ASN A 148 -17.96 -3.94 -21.01
N LYS A 149 -19.26 -4.21 -21.14
CA LYS A 149 -20.26 -4.05 -20.05
C LYS A 149 -20.10 -5.07 -18.90
N CYS A 150 -18.96 -5.76 -18.84
CA CYS A 150 -18.67 -6.83 -17.90
C CYS A 150 -18.03 -6.34 -16.59
N MET A 151 -17.54 -5.09 -16.54
CA MET A 151 -16.97 -4.48 -15.33
C MET A 151 -17.88 -3.38 -14.78
N SER A 152 -18.22 -3.48 -13.50
CA SER A 152 -18.85 -2.40 -12.74
C SER A 152 -17.83 -1.30 -12.40
N PRO A 153 -18.28 -0.08 -12.03
CA PRO A 153 -17.40 0.95 -11.51
C PRO A 153 -16.59 0.46 -10.30
N VAL A 154 -15.38 0.99 -10.12
CA VAL A 154 -14.52 0.68 -8.99
C VAL A 154 -15.19 1.10 -7.68
N SER A 155 -15.33 0.17 -6.74
CA SER A 155 -15.83 0.41 -5.39
C SER A 155 -14.70 0.37 -4.37
N THR A 156 -14.77 1.22 -3.35
CA THR A 156 -13.86 1.19 -2.20
C THR A 156 -14.37 0.18 -1.17
N GLU A 157 -13.61 -0.89 -0.94
CA GLU A 157 -13.96 -1.90 0.08
C GLU A 157 -13.55 -1.42 1.48
N GLN A 158 -14.54 -1.33 2.36
CA GLN A 158 -14.35 -1.03 3.78
C GLN A 158 -14.28 -2.37 4.52
N ILE A 159 -13.10 -2.76 4.97
CA ILE A 159 -12.98 -3.93 5.86
C ILE A 159 -13.61 -3.51 7.19
N GLY A 160 -14.85 -3.95 7.41
CA GLY A 160 -15.63 -3.63 8.60
C GLY A 160 -14.83 -3.89 9.88
N LYS A 161 -14.84 -2.88 10.76
CA LYS A 161 -14.36 -3.02 12.15
C LYS A 161 -15.25 -3.97 12.94
#